data_AF-A0A2M8KKG1-F1
#
_entry.id   AF-A0A2M8KKG1-F1
#
_cell.length_a   1.000
_cell.length_b   1.000
_cell.length_c   1.000
_cell.angle_alpha   90.00
_cell.angle_beta   90.00
_cell.angle_gamma   90.00
#
_symmetry.space_group_name_H-M   'P 1'
#
loop_
_entity.id
_entity.type
_entity.pdbx_description
1 polymer ?
#
loop_
_entity_poly.entity_id
_entity_poly.type
_entity_poly.pdbx_seq_one_letter_code
_entity_poly.pdbx_strand_id
1 'polypeptide(L)'
;MKLDFLGNKLRLIFTEKNTETLEGWIMIFSSLFIAYVVVSLHKIISYQHLAAIKMAQKKITQNIFDLPLVFFIVFSILREGLEIVVFTSSFSLISGLINNLIGLFFGFILSFLVGFLIYAAYLKVSFEKMFQWTEFSIIVFGGALLKNGVNELTEVFFDLDLARFFPINLWFLPGKSTVAGNLIKNFTGLEKNFSLTMLALLIFFWLFVKILLSWTIIKKNFILPKSIETIN
;
A
#
# COMPACT_ATOMS: atom_id res chain seq x y z
N MET A 1 15.47 -35.29 18.13
CA MET A 1 15.10 -36.21 17.02
C MET A 1 13.72 -35.90 16.38
N LYS A 2 12.70 -35.44 17.11
CA LYS A 2 11.38 -35.06 16.51
C LYS A 2 11.33 -33.66 15.88
N LEU A 3 12.20 -32.72 16.29
CA LEU A 3 12.27 -31.36 15.70
C LEU A 3 12.89 -31.34 14.29
N ASP A 4 13.93 -32.14 14.03
CA ASP A 4 14.55 -32.20 12.70
C ASP A 4 13.64 -32.82 11.63
N PHE A 5 12.76 -33.74 12.03
CA PHE A 5 11.77 -34.33 11.13
C PHE A 5 10.72 -33.30 10.69
N LEU A 6 10.31 -32.42 11.61
CA LEU A 6 9.37 -31.34 11.30
C LEU A 6 10.05 -30.24 10.47
N GLY A 7 11.30 -29.87 10.81
CA GLY A 7 12.09 -28.92 10.03
C GLY A 7 12.38 -29.39 8.60
N ASN A 8 12.69 -30.68 8.41
CA ASN A 8 12.91 -31.26 7.09
C ASN A 8 11.60 -31.44 6.29
N LYS A 9 10.47 -31.78 6.94
CA LYS A 9 9.16 -31.75 6.28
C LYS A 9 8.74 -30.34 5.88
N LEU A 10 9.04 -29.33 6.69
CA LEU A 10 8.78 -27.93 6.37
C LEU A 10 9.67 -27.46 5.20
N ARG A 11 10.97 -27.81 5.15
CA ARG A 11 11.82 -27.54 3.98
C ARG A 11 11.38 -28.28 2.71
N LEU A 12 10.77 -29.46 2.83
CA LEU A 12 10.22 -30.18 1.68
C LEU A 12 8.90 -29.57 1.17
N ILE A 13 8.08 -28.99 2.05
CA ILE A 13 6.85 -28.27 1.67
C ILE A 13 7.18 -26.85 1.15
N PHE A 14 8.19 -26.19 1.71
CA PHE A 14 8.75 -24.92 1.24
C PHE A 14 9.97 -25.16 0.34
N THR A 15 9.75 -25.81 -0.81
CA THR A 15 10.71 -25.77 -1.92
C THR A 15 10.81 -24.32 -2.43
N GLU A 16 11.98 -23.84 -2.87
CA GLU A 16 12.17 -22.45 -3.39
C GLU A 16 11.10 -22.05 -4.43
N LYS A 17 10.72 -23.01 -5.27
CA LYS A 17 9.61 -22.87 -6.23
C LYS A 17 8.27 -22.55 -5.58
N ASN A 18 7.92 -23.19 -4.45
CA ASN A 18 6.66 -22.98 -3.76
C ASN A 18 6.63 -21.62 -3.05
N THR A 19 7.78 -21.14 -2.54
CA THR A 19 7.88 -19.81 -1.93
C THR A 19 7.68 -18.70 -2.96
N GLU A 20 8.33 -18.79 -4.12
CA GLU A 20 8.18 -17.81 -5.21
C GLU A 20 6.77 -17.83 -5.81
N THR A 21 6.17 -19.02 -5.97
CA THR A 21 4.78 -19.15 -6.41
C THR A 21 3.81 -18.49 -5.43
N LEU A 22 4.01 -18.72 -4.13
CA LEU A 22 3.18 -18.16 -3.08
C LEU A 22 3.33 -16.64 -3.00
N GLU A 23 4.57 -16.14 -3.10
CA GLU A 23 4.86 -14.71 -3.15
C GLU A 23 4.12 -14.06 -4.33
N GLY A 24 4.24 -14.61 -5.53
CA GLY A 24 3.55 -14.11 -6.71
C GLY A 24 2.03 -14.04 -6.55
N TRP A 25 1.40 -15.08 -5.98
CA TRP A 25 -0.04 -15.08 -5.70
C TRP A 25 -0.46 -14.05 -4.66
N ILE A 26 0.30 -13.91 -3.56
CA ILE A 26 0.03 -12.91 -2.53
C ILE A 26 0.10 -11.51 -3.14
N MET A 27 1.11 -11.22 -3.95
CA MET A 27 1.27 -9.91 -4.58
C MET A 27 0.11 -9.57 -5.53
N ILE A 28 -0.35 -10.52 -6.34
CA ILE A 28 -1.51 -10.32 -7.22
C ILE A 28 -2.79 -10.11 -6.39
N PHE A 29 -3.00 -10.91 -5.35
CA PHE A 29 -4.15 -10.74 -4.47
C PHE A 29 -4.13 -9.38 -3.76
N SER A 30 -2.98 -8.96 -3.24
CA SER A 30 -2.79 -7.64 -2.64
C SER A 30 -3.05 -6.52 -3.64
N SER A 31 -2.64 -6.67 -4.90
CA SER A 31 -2.93 -5.70 -5.96
C SER A 31 -4.44 -5.54 -6.21
N LEU A 32 -5.18 -6.64 -6.27
CA LEU A 32 -6.65 -6.63 -6.38
C LEU A 32 -7.31 -5.99 -5.16
N PHE A 33 -6.81 -6.32 -3.96
CA PHE A 33 -7.28 -5.72 -2.72
C PHE A 33 -7.05 -4.21 -2.70
N ILE A 34 -5.89 -3.74 -3.17
CA ILE A 34 -5.60 -2.31 -3.31
C ILE A 34 -6.58 -1.63 -4.26
N ALA A 35 -6.84 -2.21 -5.44
CA ALA A 35 -7.84 -1.68 -6.37
C ALA A 35 -9.22 -1.53 -5.71
N TYR A 36 -9.62 -2.51 -4.90
CA TYR A 36 -10.85 -2.44 -4.11
C TYR A 36 -10.81 -1.31 -3.07
N VAL A 37 -9.73 -1.18 -2.31
CA VAL A 37 -9.56 -0.13 -1.29
C VAL A 37 -9.66 1.26 -1.91
N VAL A 38 -9.01 1.49 -3.06
CA VAL A 38 -9.05 2.75 -3.80
C VAL A 38 -10.49 3.13 -4.16
N VAL A 39 -11.23 2.19 -4.77
CA VAL A 39 -12.63 2.42 -5.16
C VAL A 39 -13.52 2.67 -3.94
N SER A 40 -13.29 1.94 -2.86
CA SER A 40 -14.01 2.10 -1.59
C SER A 40 -13.79 3.48 -0.97
N LEU A 41 -12.54 3.93 -0.88
CA LEU A 41 -12.18 5.24 -0.32
C LEU A 41 -12.78 6.39 -1.14
N HIS A 42 -12.69 6.30 -2.47
CA HIS A 42 -13.29 7.28 -3.37
C HIS A 42 -14.81 7.41 -3.15
N LYS A 43 -15.50 6.28 -2.93
CA LYS A 43 -16.93 6.27 -2.63
C LYS A 43 -17.25 6.91 -1.27
N ILE A 44 -16.45 6.71 -0.24
CA ILE A 44 -16.71 7.25 1.11
C ILE A 44 -16.62 8.78 1.13
N ILE A 45 -15.65 9.34 0.42
CA ILE A 45 -15.31 10.77 0.43
C ILE A 45 -16.32 11.60 -0.35
N SER A 46 -16.91 11.07 -1.44
CA SER A 46 -17.89 11.81 -2.24
C SER A 46 -19.22 12.11 -1.52
N TYR A 47 -19.55 11.42 -0.41
CA TYR A 47 -20.90 11.47 0.17
C TYR A 47 -21.01 12.13 1.57
N GLN A 48 -19.95 12.19 2.37
CA GLN A 48 -20.11 12.41 3.82
C GLN A 48 -19.45 13.67 4.40
N HIS A 49 -18.57 14.36 3.66
CA HIS A 49 -17.75 15.44 4.25
C HIS A 49 -18.57 16.59 4.85
N LEU A 50 -19.66 17.03 4.22
CA LEU A 50 -20.37 18.22 4.68
C LEU A 50 -21.31 17.95 5.86
N ALA A 51 -21.88 16.75 5.96
CA ALA A 51 -22.80 16.38 7.05
C ALA A 51 -22.04 15.86 8.29
N ALA A 52 -21.00 15.04 8.09
CA ALA A 52 -20.20 14.48 9.18
C ALA A 52 -19.39 15.57 9.90
N ILE A 53 -18.82 16.54 9.17
CA ILE A 53 -18.11 17.67 9.77
C ILE A 53 -19.08 18.56 10.57
N LYS A 54 -20.27 18.86 10.05
CA LYS A 54 -21.29 19.66 10.77
C LYS A 54 -21.80 18.95 12.03
N MET A 55 -22.01 17.64 11.99
CA MET A 55 -22.42 16.86 13.17
C MET A 55 -21.29 16.71 14.20
N ALA A 56 -20.05 16.50 13.76
CA ALA A 56 -18.88 16.45 14.64
C ALA A 56 -18.65 17.80 15.34
N GLN A 57 -18.75 18.91 14.61
CA GLN A 57 -18.64 20.25 15.18
C GLN A 57 -19.75 20.52 16.20
N LYS A 58 -20.99 20.10 15.91
CA LYS A 58 -22.12 20.21 16.85
C LYS A 58 -21.94 19.37 18.12
N LYS A 59 -21.34 18.18 18.03
CA LYS A 59 -21.02 17.32 19.19
C LYS A 59 -19.88 17.86 20.05
N ILE A 60 -18.82 18.37 19.43
CA ILE A 60 -17.67 18.97 20.14
C ILE A 60 -18.09 20.22 20.92
N THR A 61 -18.98 21.06 20.35
CA THR A 61 -19.51 22.25 21.04
C THR A 61 -20.41 21.91 22.26
N GLN A 62 -20.95 20.69 22.34
CA GLN A 62 -21.82 20.26 23.45
C GLN A 62 -21.07 19.66 24.65
N ASN A 63 -19.73 19.67 24.65
CA ASN A 63 -18.89 19.18 25.75
C ASN A 63 -19.23 17.75 26.22
N ILE A 64 -19.67 16.91 25.28
CA ILE A 64 -19.90 15.50 25.53
C ILE A 64 -18.54 14.83 25.41
N PHE A 65 -18.04 14.27 26.52
CA PHE A 65 -16.81 13.48 26.52
C PHE A 65 -16.97 12.35 25.50
N ASP A 66 -16.31 12.47 24.35
CA ASP A 66 -16.29 11.43 23.32
C ASP A 66 -15.36 10.31 23.79
N LEU A 67 -15.84 9.52 24.76
CA LEU A 67 -15.21 8.29 25.22
C LEU A 67 -14.72 7.41 24.04
N PRO A 68 -15.47 7.27 22.93
CA PRO A 68 -15.00 6.53 21.76
C PRO A 68 -13.73 7.14 21.13
N LEU A 69 -13.60 8.47 21.11
CA LEU A 69 -12.43 9.16 20.56
C LEU A 69 -11.20 8.92 21.44
N VAL A 70 -11.36 8.99 22.76
CA VAL A 70 -10.29 8.70 23.71
C VAL A 70 -9.84 7.25 23.59
N PHE A 71 -10.77 6.30 23.56
CA PHE A 71 -10.45 4.88 23.33
C PHE A 71 -9.74 4.66 21.99
N PHE A 72 -10.18 5.33 20.93
CA PHE A 72 -9.54 5.23 19.62
C PHE A 72 -8.09 5.72 19.64
N ILE A 73 -7.82 6.86 20.29
CA ILE A 73 -6.47 7.42 20.41
C ILE A 73 -5.58 6.47 21.22
N VAL A 74 -6.05 6.01 22.39
CA VAL A 74 -5.28 5.09 23.25
C VAL A 74 -4.98 3.79 22.52
N PHE A 75 -5.97 3.19 21.86
CA PHE A 75 -5.77 1.95 21.11
C PHE A 75 -4.82 2.13 19.92
N SER A 76 -4.90 3.27 19.22
CA SER A 76 -3.99 3.58 18.12
C SER A 76 -2.54 3.68 18.60
N ILE A 77 -2.28 4.38 19.71
CA ILE A 77 -0.94 4.48 20.29
C ILE A 77 -0.43 3.11 20.74
N LEU A 78 -1.28 2.32 21.41
CA LEU A 78 -0.92 0.97 21.87
C LEU A 78 -0.59 0.05 20.70
N ARG A 79 -1.37 0.05 19.62
CA ARG A 79 -1.11 -0.77 18.42
C ARG A 79 0.27 -0.49 17.83
N GLU A 80 0.56 0.78 17.57
CA GLU A 80 1.85 1.19 16.99
C GLU A 80 3.02 0.86 17.92
N GLY A 81 2.86 1.10 19.22
CA GLY A 81 3.88 0.75 20.22
C GLY A 81 4.14 -0.76 20.31
N LEU A 82 3.10 -1.58 20.28
CA LEU A 82 3.21 -3.04 20.29
C LEU A 82 3.91 -3.56 19.02
N GLU A 83 3.55 -3.02 17.86
CA GLU A 83 4.14 -3.40 16.58
C GLU A 83 5.66 -3.13 16.56
N ILE A 84 6.10 -1.97 17.06
CA ILE A 84 7.53 -1.63 17.18
C ILE A 84 8.25 -2.61 18.10
N VAL A 85 7.67 -2.97 19.25
CA VAL A 85 8.28 -3.91 20.20
C VAL A 85 8.36 -5.33 19.61
N VAL A 86 7.29 -5.78 18.95
CA VAL A 86 7.23 -7.11 18.33
C VAL A 86 8.22 -7.21 17.15
N PHE A 87 8.32 -6.18 16.32
CA PHE A 87 9.30 -6.15 15.23
C PHE A 87 10.73 -6.08 15.77
N THR A 88 11.02 -5.18 16.72
CA THR A 88 12.37 -5.06 17.30
C THR A 88 12.80 -6.36 17.98
N SER A 89 11.90 -7.05 18.69
CA SER A 89 12.20 -8.34 19.31
C SER A 89 12.41 -9.47 18.29
N SER A 90 11.70 -9.45 17.16
CA SER A 90 11.91 -10.43 16.08
C SER A 90 13.28 -10.25 15.40
N PHE A 91 13.71 -9.01 15.19
CA PHE A 91 15.03 -8.72 14.59
C PHE A 91 16.20 -8.89 15.57
N SER A 92 15.99 -8.71 16.88
CA SER A 92 17.04 -8.95 17.89
C SER A 92 17.49 -10.39 18.03
N LEU A 93 16.72 -11.34 17.51
CA LEU A 93 17.11 -12.74 17.40
C LEU A 93 18.13 -13.00 16.28
N ILE A 94 18.22 -12.10 15.31
CA ILE A 94 19.01 -12.25 14.07
C ILE A 94 20.25 -11.35 14.10
N SER A 95 20.13 -10.16 14.68
CA SER A 95 21.20 -9.15 14.79
C SER A 95 21.44 -8.74 16.24
N GLY A 96 22.69 -8.37 16.57
CA GLY A 96 23.07 -7.95 17.92
C GLY A 96 22.20 -6.79 18.44
N LEU A 97 21.83 -6.86 19.73
CA LEU A 97 20.88 -5.94 20.37
C LEU A 97 21.23 -4.45 20.16
N ILE A 98 22.52 -4.11 20.26
CA ILE A 98 23.01 -2.72 20.07
C ILE A 98 22.81 -2.23 18.64
N ASN A 99 23.07 -3.07 17.63
CA ASN A 99 22.89 -2.69 16.23
C ASN A 99 21.41 -2.44 15.90
N ASN A 100 20.50 -3.21 16.49
CA ASN A 100 19.06 -3.01 16.32
C ASN A 100 18.57 -1.73 16.99
N LEU A 101 19.06 -1.39 18.18
CA LEU A 101 18.69 -0.14 18.84
C LEU A 101 19.16 1.08 18.05
N ILE A 102 20.36 1.03 17.47
CA ILE A 102 20.86 2.09 16.59
C ILE A 102 19.97 2.21 15.35
N GLY A 103 19.65 1.09 14.70
CA GLY A 103 18.75 1.07 13.54
C GLY A 103 17.35 1.62 13.86
N LEU A 104 16.79 1.23 15.01
CA LEU A 104 15.50 1.73 15.50
C LEU A 104 15.54 3.24 15.73
N PHE A 105 16.60 3.76 16.35
CA PHE A 105 16.75 5.18 16.62
C PHE A 105 16.83 6.02 15.33
N PHE A 106 17.65 5.58 14.36
CA PHE A 106 17.71 6.22 13.05
C PHE A 106 16.36 6.13 12.31
N GLY A 107 15.69 4.99 12.37
CA GLY A 107 14.35 4.81 11.80
C GLY A 107 13.32 5.74 12.44
N PHE A 108 13.38 5.94 13.76
CA PHE A 108 12.51 6.86 14.48
C PHE A 108 12.74 8.31 14.07
N ILE A 109 14.00 8.76 13.99
CA ILE A 109 14.34 10.11 13.52
C ILE A 109 13.83 10.33 12.09
N LEU A 110 14.05 9.35 11.20
CA LEU A 110 13.61 9.44 9.81
C LEU A 110 12.08 9.50 9.73
N SER A 111 11.38 8.66 10.49
CA SER A 111 9.91 8.65 10.56
C SER A 111 9.37 9.99 11.10
N PHE A 112 9.99 10.54 12.14
CA PHE A 112 9.63 11.84 12.69
C PHE A 112 9.79 12.96 11.66
N LEU A 113 10.91 12.99 10.92
CA LEU A 113 11.13 13.95 9.84
C LEU A 113 10.08 13.81 8.74
N VAL A 114 9.81 12.60 8.25
CA VAL A 114 8.80 12.35 7.22
C VAL A 114 7.40 12.75 7.71
N GLY A 115 7.04 12.40 8.94
CA GLY A 115 5.77 12.79 9.56
C GLY A 115 5.62 14.30 9.67
N PHE A 116 6.70 15.01 10.04
CA PHE A 116 6.72 16.47 10.07
C PHE A 116 6.55 17.09 8.67
N LEU A 117 7.19 16.54 7.63
CA LEU A 117 6.99 16.98 6.25
C LEU A 117 5.54 16.80 5.79
N ILE A 118 4.93 15.65 6.09
CA ILE A 118 3.53 15.37 5.76
C ILE A 118 2.61 16.36 6.49
N TYR A 119 2.85 16.61 7.77
CA TYR A 119 2.10 17.60 8.55
C TYR A 119 2.22 19.01 7.94
N ALA A 120 3.43 19.44 7.61
CA ALA A 120 3.67 20.73 6.97
C ALA A 120 2.98 20.84 5.60
N ALA A 121 2.96 19.74 4.83
CA ALA A 121 2.26 19.68 3.56
C ALA A 121 0.74 19.78 3.76
N TYR A 122 0.19 19.13 4.79
CA TYR A 122 -1.23 19.16 5.12
C TYR A 122 -1.73 20.57 5.49
N LEU A 123 -0.89 21.39 6.12
CA LEU A 123 -1.21 22.79 6.42
C LEU A 123 -1.26 23.69 5.17
N LYS A 124 -0.52 23.33 4.11
CA LYS A 124 -0.38 24.15 2.89
C LYS A 124 -1.31 23.70 1.75
N VAL A 125 -1.73 22.44 1.73
CA VAL A 125 -2.45 21.82 0.61
C VAL A 125 -3.89 21.51 1.01
N SER A 126 -4.85 21.85 0.15
CA SER A 126 -6.26 21.49 0.35
C SER A 126 -6.44 19.97 0.48
N PHE A 127 -7.31 19.54 1.40
CA PHE A 127 -7.68 18.13 1.63
C PHE A 127 -7.91 17.32 0.35
N GLU A 128 -8.60 17.91 -0.62
CA GLU A 128 -8.92 17.26 -1.89
C GLU A 128 -7.66 16.89 -2.70
N LYS A 129 -6.68 17.79 -2.76
CA LYS A 129 -5.41 17.54 -3.44
C LYS A 129 -4.59 16.47 -2.72
N MET A 130 -4.57 16.49 -1.38
CA MET A 130 -3.89 15.45 -0.61
C MET A 130 -4.47 14.07 -0.88
N PHE A 131 -5.79 13.97 -0.93
CA PHE A 131 -6.47 12.72 -1.23
C PHE A 131 -6.16 12.23 -2.66
N GLN A 132 -6.11 13.13 -3.64
CA GLN A 132 -5.70 12.77 -5.01
C GLN A 132 -4.26 12.24 -5.06
N TRP A 133 -3.33 12.83 -4.30
CA TRP A 133 -1.94 12.38 -4.22
C TRP A 133 -1.80 11.00 -3.58
N THR A 134 -2.51 10.75 -2.47
CA THR A 134 -2.49 9.44 -1.80
C THR A 134 -3.17 8.37 -2.64
N GLU A 135 -4.31 8.69 -3.26
CA GLU A 135 -5.01 7.82 -4.20
C GLU A 135 -4.10 7.44 -5.38
N PHE A 136 -3.44 8.41 -6.01
CA PHE A 136 -2.47 8.15 -7.08
C PHE A 136 -1.31 7.26 -6.61
N SER A 137 -0.75 7.54 -5.43
CA SER A 137 0.37 6.76 -4.87
C SER A 137 -0.02 5.30 -4.61
N ILE A 138 -1.22 5.06 -4.09
CA ILE A 138 -1.75 3.73 -3.83
C ILE A 138 -1.98 2.97 -5.15
N ILE A 139 -2.47 3.64 -6.21
CA ILE A 139 -2.63 3.02 -7.53
C ILE A 139 -1.28 2.61 -8.12
N VAL A 140 -0.27 3.49 -8.02
CA VAL A 140 1.10 3.16 -8.48
C VAL A 140 1.64 1.94 -7.73
N PHE A 141 1.46 1.90 -6.41
CA PHE A 141 1.88 0.77 -5.58
C PHE A 141 1.14 -0.53 -5.94
N GLY A 142 -0.18 -0.48 -6.15
CA GLY A 142 -0.96 -1.63 -6.59
C GLY A 142 -0.51 -2.17 -7.95
N GLY A 143 -0.12 -1.28 -8.88
CA GLY A 143 0.48 -1.66 -10.15
C GLY A 143 1.84 -2.32 -9.99
N ALA A 144 2.69 -1.80 -9.10
CA ALA A 144 3.98 -2.40 -8.77
C ALA A 144 3.82 -3.85 -8.25
N LEU A 145 2.85 -4.09 -7.35
CA LEU A 145 2.53 -5.42 -6.84
C LEU A 145 2.02 -6.35 -7.95
N LEU A 146 1.15 -5.87 -8.85
CA LEU A 146 0.69 -6.66 -9.99
C LEU A 146 1.88 -7.08 -10.87
N LYS A 147 2.70 -6.11 -11.28
CA LYS A 147 3.84 -6.36 -12.17
C LYS A 147 4.82 -7.34 -11.55
N ASN A 148 5.20 -7.12 -10.29
CA ASN A 148 6.15 -7.99 -9.61
C ASN A 148 5.54 -9.39 -9.42
N GLY A 149 4.28 -9.50 -8.96
CA GLY A 149 3.62 -10.79 -8.80
C GLY A 149 3.50 -11.59 -10.11
N VAL A 150 3.16 -10.92 -11.21
CA VAL A 150 3.13 -11.56 -12.54
C VAL A 150 4.55 -11.96 -12.99
N ASN A 151 5.58 -11.16 -12.69
CA ASN A 151 6.96 -11.50 -13.00
C ASN A 151 7.41 -12.78 -12.26
N GLU A 152 7.20 -12.85 -10.95
CA GLU A 152 7.56 -14.03 -10.14
C GLU A 152 6.82 -15.29 -10.63
N LEU A 153 5.51 -15.19 -10.91
CA LEU A 153 4.76 -16.35 -11.43
C LEU A 153 5.22 -16.76 -12.83
N THR A 154 5.60 -15.81 -13.69
CA THR A 154 6.04 -16.13 -15.06
C THR A 154 7.41 -16.81 -15.04
N GLU A 155 8.29 -16.39 -14.15
CA GLU A 155 9.59 -17.02 -13.93
C GLU A 155 9.41 -18.47 -13.43
N VAL A 156 8.52 -18.70 -12.46
CA VAL A 156 8.30 -20.03 -11.88
C VAL A 156 7.59 -21.02 -12.82
N PHE A 157 6.57 -20.56 -13.57
CA PHE A 157 5.75 -21.44 -14.41
C PHE A 157 6.31 -21.63 -15.82
N PHE A 158 6.93 -20.60 -16.39
CA PHE A 158 7.35 -20.60 -17.78
C PHE A 158 8.87 -20.48 -17.96
N ASP A 159 9.65 -20.28 -16.89
CA ASP A 159 11.09 -19.99 -16.94
C ASP A 159 11.41 -18.76 -17.81
N LEU A 160 10.45 -17.82 -17.82
CA LEU A 160 10.45 -16.63 -18.66
C LEU A 160 10.59 -15.39 -17.78
N ASP A 161 11.76 -14.76 -17.82
CA ASP A 161 11.97 -13.45 -17.21
C ASP A 161 11.36 -12.37 -18.12
N LEU A 162 10.33 -11.67 -17.63
CA LEU A 162 9.66 -10.60 -18.39
C LEU A 162 10.64 -9.49 -18.78
N ALA A 163 11.76 -9.32 -18.07
CA ALA A 163 12.79 -8.35 -18.39
C ALA A 163 13.48 -8.63 -19.74
N ARG A 164 13.43 -9.88 -20.23
CA ARG A 164 14.04 -10.29 -21.50
C ARG A 164 13.16 -9.97 -22.72
N PHE A 165 11.85 -9.79 -22.52
CA PHE A 165 10.91 -9.53 -23.61
C PHE A 165 10.79 -8.02 -23.89
N PHE A 166 11.50 -7.54 -24.92
CA PHE A 166 11.61 -6.11 -25.26
C PHE A 166 12.23 -5.28 -24.11
N PRO A 167 13.52 -5.49 -23.81
CA PRO A 167 14.20 -4.80 -22.73
C PRO A 167 14.32 -3.30 -23.02
N ILE A 168 13.97 -2.50 -22.02
CA ILE A 168 14.15 -1.05 -21.99
C ILE A 168 15.06 -0.75 -20.80
N ASN A 169 16.28 -0.31 -21.09
CA ASN A 169 17.23 0.00 -20.03
C ASN A 169 17.00 1.42 -19.51
N LEU A 170 16.50 1.53 -18.28
CA LEU A 170 16.28 2.81 -17.61
C LEU A 170 17.57 3.22 -16.90
N TRP A 171 18.49 3.81 -17.66
CA TRP A 171 19.84 4.17 -17.20
C TRP A 171 19.87 5.16 -16.02
N PHE A 172 18.79 5.90 -15.78
CA PHE A 172 18.66 6.82 -14.65
C PHE A 172 18.31 6.13 -13.32
N LEU A 173 17.90 4.86 -13.33
CA LEU A 173 17.54 4.12 -12.12
C LEU A 173 18.75 3.39 -11.51
N PRO A 174 18.89 3.41 -10.16
CA PRO A 174 19.93 2.63 -9.49
C PRO A 174 19.73 1.13 -9.75
N GLY A 175 20.84 0.39 -9.80
CA GLY A 175 20.81 -1.06 -10.03
C GLY A 175 20.10 -1.82 -8.89
N LYS A 176 19.58 -3.02 -9.18
CA LYS A 176 18.90 -3.89 -8.20
C LYS A 176 19.76 -4.23 -6.96
N SER A 177 21.08 -4.09 -7.05
CA SER A 177 22.00 -4.30 -5.93
C SER A 177 21.98 -3.19 -4.88
N THR A 178 21.39 -2.03 -5.17
CA THR A 178 21.31 -0.90 -4.23
C THR A 178 19.96 -0.91 -3.53
N VAL A 179 19.94 -0.63 -2.22
CA VAL A 179 18.70 -0.54 -1.40
C VAL A 179 17.66 0.39 -2.06
N ALA A 180 18.11 1.55 -2.57
CA ALA A 180 17.25 2.48 -3.29
C ALA A 180 16.61 1.87 -4.55
N GLY A 181 17.34 1.02 -5.30
CA GLY A 181 16.80 0.34 -6.48
C GLY A 181 15.71 -0.66 -6.13
N ASN A 182 15.89 -1.43 -5.05
CA ASN A 182 14.86 -2.35 -4.57
C ASN A 182 13.62 -1.63 -4.03
N LEU A 183 13.80 -0.53 -3.30
CA LEU A 183 12.68 0.29 -2.85
C LEU A 183 11.90 0.85 -4.04
N ILE A 184 12.57 1.44 -5.04
CA ILE A 184 11.89 1.97 -6.22
C ILE A 184 11.15 0.87 -6.98
N LYS A 185 11.77 -0.31 -7.18
CA LYS A 185 11.12 -1.48 -7.80
C LYS A 185 9.86 -1.88 -7.05
N ASN A 186 9.90 -1.96 -5.73
CA ASN A 186 8.76 -2.42 -4.94
C ASN A 186 7.66 -1.36 -4.80
N PHE A 187 8.02 -0.09 -4.71
CA PHE A 187 7.05 1.00 -4.56
C PHE A 187 6.40 1.44 -5.88
N THR A 188 7.17 1.43 -6.97
CA THR A 188 6.73 2.00 -8.26
C THR A 188 6.64 0.98 -9.39
N GLY A 189 7.24 -0.20 -9.21
CA GLY A 189 7.38 -1.19 -10.26
C GLY A 189 8.53 -0.87 -11.22
N LEU A 190 9.21 0.26 -11.10
CA LEU A 190 10.29 0.62 -12.02
C LEU A 190 11.62 -0.01 -11.60
N GLU A 191 12.30 -0.65 -12.54
CA GLU A 191 13.63 -1.23 -12.32
C GLU A 191 14.54 -0.96 -13.51
N LYS A 192 15.86 -0.99 -13.29
CA LYS A 192 16.86 -0.68 -14.32
C LYS A 192 16.72 -1.57 -15.57
N ASN A 193 16.49 -2.87 -15.36
CA ASN A 193 16.21 -3.83 -16.42
C ASN A 193 14.69 -3.94 -16.60
N PHE A 194 14.09 -2.93 -17.21
CA PHE A 194 12.66 -2.88 -17.45
C PHE A 194 12.30 -3.52 -18.80
N SER A 195 11.02 -3.81 -19.02
CA SER A 195 10.55 -4.29 -20.32
C SER A 195 9.22 -3.69 -20.72
N LEU A 196 8.91 -3.75 -22.02
CA LEU A 196 7.66 -3.23 -22.55
C LEU A 196 6.44 -3.99 -22.00
N THR A 197 6.59 -5.29 -21.72
CA THR A 197 5.56 -6.11 -21.08
C THR A 197 5.28 -5.66 -19.65
N MET A 198 6.32 -5.32 -18.89
CA MET A 198 6.18 -4.77 -17.54
C MET A 198 5.46 -3.41 -17.56
N LEU A 199 5.78 -2.56 -18.55
CA LEU A 199 5.11 -1.29 -18.77
C LEU A 199 3.62 -1.49 -19.06
N ALA A 200 3.30 -2.44 -19.94
CA ALA A 200 1.92 -2.79 -20.29
C ALA A 200 1.11 -3.23 -19.07
N LEU A 201 1.70 -4.00 -18.14
CA LEU A 201 1.04 -4.40 -16.88
C LEU A 201 0.72 -3.20 -15.99
N LEU A 202 1.63 -2.24 -15.85
CA LEU A 202 1.39 -1.01 -15.07
C LEU A 202 0.26 -0.17 -15.67
N ILE A 203 0.28 0.04 -17.00
CA ILE A 203 -0.77 0.77 -17.71
C ILE A 203 -2.11 0.03 -17.60
N PHE A 204 -2.11 -1.29 -17.76
CA PHE A 204 -3.30 -2.12 -17.64
C PHE A 204 -3.94 -1.95 -16.27
N PHE A 205 -3.17 -2.06 -15.19
CA PHE A 205 -3.68 -1.85 -13.84
C PHE A 205 -4.25 -0.44 -13.64
N TRP A 206 -3.54 0.59 -14.11
CA TRP A 206 -3.99 1.98 -13.99
C TRP A 206 -5.30 2.24 -14.74
N LEU A 207 -5.44 1.73 -15.97
CA LEU A 207 -6.68 1.81 -16.75
C LEU A 207 -7.80 1.03 -16.08
N PHE A 208 -7.52 -0.18 -15.60
CA PHE A 208 -8.49 -1.02 -14.89
C PHE A 208 -9.09 -0.29 -13.68
N VAL A 209 -8.25 0.31 -12.83
CA VAL A 209 -8.72 1.09 -11.67
C VAL A 209 -9.50 2.33 -12.12
N LYS A 210 -9.03 3.07 -13.14
CA LYS A 210 -9.76 4.23 -13.66
C LYS A 210 -11.15 3.88 -14.19
N ILE A 211 -11.28 2.77 -14.90
CA ILE A 211 -12.57 2.27 -15.41
C ILE A 211 -13.50 1.94 -14.24
N LEU A 212 -13.00 1.23 -13.22
CA LEU A 212 -13.76 0.90 -12.00
C LEU A 212 -14.25 2.15 -11.26
N LEU A 213 -13.40 3.16 -11.11
CA LEU A 213 -13.74 4.44 -10.51
C LEU A 213 -14.83 5.16 -11.33
N SER A 214 -14.65 5.25 -12.65
CA SER A 214 -15.63 5.89 -13.55
C SER A 214 -17.00 5.19 -13.52
N TRP A 215 -17.01 3.86 -13.49
CA TRP A 215 -18.25 3.07 -13.43
C TRP A 215 -19.06 3.34 -12.15
N THR A 216 -18.35 3.58 -11.03
CA THR A 216 -18.96 3.92 -9.74
C THR A 216 -19.61 5.31 -9.77
N ILE A 217 -19.04 6.25 -10.52
CA ILE A 217 -19.58 7.61 -10.71
C ILE A 217 -20.80 7.59 -11.64
N ILE A 218 -20.79 6.81 -12.73
CA ILE A 218 -21.88 6.77 -13.71
C ILE A 218 -23.16 6.14 -13.13
N LYS A 219 -23.04 5.05 -12.36
CA LYS A 219 -24.21 4.45 -11.68
C LYS A 219 -24.91 5.41 -10.72
N LYS A 220 -24.18 6.36 -10.12
CA LYS A 220 -24.73 7.38 -9.21
C LYS A 220 -25.72 8.31 -9.92
N ASN A 221 -25.37 8.77 -11.12
CA ASN A 221 -26.24 9.67 -11.91
C ASN A 221 -27.48 8.97 -12.48
N PHE A 222 -27.47 7.64 -12.54
CA PHE A 222 -28.60 6.85 -13.04
C PHE A 222 -29.62 6.51 -11.94
N ILE A 223 -29.19 6.37 -10.67
CA ILE A 223 -30.04 5.89 -9.57
C ILE A 223 -30.71 7.04 -8.77
N LEU A 224 -30.20 8.27 -8.86
CA LEU A 224 -30.86 9.46 -8.30
C LEU A 224 -31.22 10.44 -9.42
N PRO A 225 -32.32 10.22 -10.16
CA PRO A 225 -32.85 11.24 -11.03
C PRO A 225 -33.15 12.51 -10.22
N LYS A 226 -32.96 13.64 -10.88
CA LYS A 226 -32.97 15.05 -10.43
C LYS A 226 -34.27 15.55 -9.74
N SER A 227 -35.09 14.68 -9.17
CA SER A 227 -36.48 14.99 -8.76
C SER A 227 -36.66 15.42 -7.29
N ILE A 228 -35.60 15.84 -6.58
CA ILE A 228 -35.71 16.36 -5.19
C ILE A 228 -35.11 17.77 -5.06
N GLU A 229 -35.03 18.53 -6.16
CA GLU A 229 -34.71 19.97 -6.14
C GLU A 229 -35.94 20.88 -6.21
N THR A 230 -37.16 20.32 -6.16
CA THR A 230 -38.42 21.08 -6.28
C THR A 230 -39.38 20.91 -5.11
N ILE A 231 -38.88 20.84 -3.87
CA ILE A 231 -39.73 21.07 -2.70
C ILE A 231 -39.01 22.07 -1.79
N ASN A 232 -39.20 23.34 -2.17
CA ASN A 232 -39.19 24.48 -1.24
C ASN A 232 -40.29 24.29 -0.19
#